data_AF-A0A934LZ31-F1
#
_entry.id   AF-A0A934LZ31-F1
#
_cell.length_a   1.000
_cell.length_b   1.000
_cell.length_c   1.000
_cell.angle_alpha   90.00
_cell.angle_beta   90.00
_cell.angle_gamma   90.00
#
_symmetry.space_group_name_H-M   'P 1'
#
loop_
_entity.id
_entity.type
_entity.pdbx_description
1 polymer ?
#
loop_
_entity_poly.entity_id
_entity_poly.type
_entity_poly.pdbx_seq_one_letter_code
_entity_poly.pdbx_strand_id
1 'polypeptide(L)'
;MGLKTNLPFHQKLIDSTRFLAGRYDTQFVEQHLTMRPEEQEGGEQAEIAAILATLVEHRQRQQALQFTAGPQRNASHWKWGARR
;
A
#
# COMPACT_ATOMS: atom_id res chain seq x y z
N MET A 1 -2.48 1.69 -10.06
CA MET A 1 -2.90 3.11 -9.92
C MET A 1 -1.93 3.99 -10.68
N GLY A 2 -2.42 5.03 -11.35
CA GLY A 2 -1.62 6.24 -11.62
C GLY A 2 -1.58 6.71 -13.07
N LEU A 3 -2.39 7.72 -13.39
CA LEU A 3 -2.08 8.61 -14.51
C LEU A 3 -0.92 9.52 -14.10
N LYS A 4 -0.05 9.88 -15.05
CA LYS A 4 0.96 10.92 -14.82
C LYS A 4 0.23 12.24 -14.56
N THR A 5 0.52 12.88 -13.43
CA THR A 5 -0.04 14.19 -13.07
C THR A 5 1.07 15.17 -12.74
N ASN A 6 0.75 16.46 -12.72
CA ASN A 6 1.65 17.53 -12.30
C ASN A 6 1.65 17.75 -10.77
N LEU A 7 1.04 16.87 -9.99
CA LEU A 7 0.94 17.06 -8.55
C LEU A 7 2.32 17.16 -7.86
N PRO A 8 3.32 16.30 -8.18
CA PRO A 8 4.65 16.41 -7.58
C PRO A 8 5.38 17.69 -7.97
N PHE A 9 5.11 18.22 -9.17
CA PHE A 9 5.65 19.51 -9.61
C PHE A 9 5.19 20.65 -8.69
N HIS A 10 3.88 20.72 -8.43
CA HIS A 10 3.31 21.77 -7.59
C HIS A 10 3.70 21.64 -6.12
N GLN A 11 3.88 20.42 -5.61
CA GLN A 11 4.42 20.19 -4.27
C GLN A 11 5.83 20.77 -4.14
N LYS A 12 6.74 20.43 -5.06
CA LYS A 12 8.10 20.99 -5.09
C LYS A 12 8.12 22.51 -5.26
N LEU A 13 7.17 23.06 -6.00
CA LEU A 13 7.02 24.51 -6.16
C LEU A 13 6.66 25.19 -4.84
N ILE A 14 5.69 24.64 -4.11
CA ILE A 14 5.23 25.16 -2.81
C ILE A 14 6.30 25.00 -1.72
N ASP A 15 7.10 23.94 -1.77
CA ASP A 15 8.22 23.73 -0.83
C ASP A 15 9.37 24.74 -1.01
N SER A 16 9.42 25.45 -2.14
CA SER A 16 10.45 26.45 -2.39
C SER A 16 10.23 27.72 -1.56
N THR A 17 11.15 28.00 -0.64
CA THR A 17 11.13 29.24 0.16
C THR A 17 11.15 30.49 -0.70
N ARG A 18 11.81 30.45 -1.87
CA ARG A 18 11.87 31.56 -2.82
C ARG A 18 10.50 31.82 -3.46
N PHE A 19 9.77 30.76 -3.79
CA PHE A 19 8.41 30.84 -4.31
C PHE A 19 7.45 31.39 -3.25
N LEU A 20 7.50 30.86 -2.03
CA LEU A 20 6.68 31.33 -0.89
C LEU A 20 6.95 32.80 -0.55
N ALA A 21 8.19 33.26 -0.67
CA ALA A 21 8.57 34.66 -0.44
C ALA A 21 8.16 35.61 -1.58
N GLY A 22 7.51 35.11 -2.65
CA GLY A 22 7.12 35.90 -3.82
C GLY A 22 8.29 36.36 -4.69
N ARG A 23 9.47 35.75 -4.57
CA ARG A 23 10.70 36.16 -5.26
C ARG A 23 10.94 35.33 -6.52
N TYR A 24 10.03 35.40 -7.49
CA TYR A 24 10.11 34.65 -8.74
C TYR A 24 9.80 35.52 -9.95
N ASP A 25 10.31 35.12 -11.10
CA ASP A 25 10.05 35.71 -12.40
C ASP A 25 9.58 34.64 -13.40
N THR A 26 9.48 35.00 -14.68
CA THR A 26 9.07 34.07 -15.75
C THR A 26 10.09 32.97 -16.04
N GLN A 27 11.32 33.08 -15.53
CA GLN A 27 12.41 32.10 -15.72
C GLN A 27 12.65 31.22 -14.49
N PHE A 28 11.88 31.42 -13.41
CA PHE A 28 12.08 30.76 -12.13
C PHE A 28 12.13 29.23 -12.24
N VAL A 29 11.26 28.64 -13.06
CA VAL A 29 11.17 27.17 -13.22
C VAL A 29 12.47 26.63 -13.81
N GLU A 30 13.04 27.28 -14.82
CA GLU A 30 14.27 26.81 -15.47
C GLU A 30 15.50 26.99 -14.58
N GLN A 31 15.56 28.08 -13.80
CA GLN A 31 16.76 28.46 -13.05
C GLN A 31 16.82 27.86 -11.64
N HIS A 32 15.66 27.65 -11.02
CA HIS A 32 15.58 27.35 -9.59
C HIS A 32 14.83 26.07 -9.26
N LEU A 33 14.04 25.51 -10.19
CA LEU A 33 13.31 24.27 -9.96
C LEU A 33 14.06 23.09 -10.59
N THR A 34 14.87 22.39 -9.79
CA THR A 34 15.50 21.15 -10.23
C THR A 34 14.58 19.97 -9.95
N MET A 35 13.98 19.42 -11.01
CA MET A 35 13.33 18.11 -10.92
C MET A 35 14.39 17.02 -11.05
N ARG A 36 14.86 16.52 -9.90
CA ARG A 36 15.43 15.17 -9.92
C ARG A 36 14.29 14.21 -10.26
N PRO A 37 14.48 13.25 -11.18
CA PRO A 37 13.57 12.12 -11.22
C PRO A 37 13.48 11.59 -9.79
N GLU A 38 12.26 11.31 -9.32
CA GLU A 38 12.02 10.67 -8.02
C GLU A 38 12.58 9.22 -8.13
N GLU A 39 13.90 9.08 -8.26
CA GLU A 39 14.59 7.84 -8.04
C GLU A 39 14.39 7.57 -6.55
N GLN A 40 13.52 6.61 -6.24
CA GLN A 40 13.41 5.89 -4.94
C GLN A 40 12.05 5.95 -4.23
N GLU A 41 11.00 6.57 -4.78
CA GLU A 41 9.62 6.25 -4.33
C GLU A 41 9.10 4.92 -4.90
N GLY A 42 9.95 4.10 -5.51
CA GLY A 42 9.58 2.72 -5.85
C GLY A 42 9.95 1.73 -4.77
N GLY A 43 11.10 1.94 -4.12
CA GLY A 43 11.74 0.95 -3.24
C GLY A 43 11.03 0.82 -1.90
N GLU A 44 10.81 1.95 -1.23
CA GLU A 44 10.19 1.98 0.11
C GLU A 44 8.74 1.47 0.06
N GLN A 45 7.95 1.92 -0.91
CA GLN A 45 6.57 1.46 -1.04
C GLN A 45 6.46 0.03 -1.59
N ALA A 46 7.47 -0.50 -2.29
CA ALA A 46 7.57 -1.94 -2.58
C ALA A 46 7.86 -2.76 -1.32
N GLU A 47 8.75 -2.30 -0.44
CA GLU A 47 9.04 -2.94 0.84
C GLU A 47 7.81 -2.93 1.76
N ILE A 48 7.13 -1.78 1.89
CA ILE A 48 5.88 -1.65 2.64
C ILE A 48 4.82 -2.59 2.07
N ALA A 49 4.68 -2.67 0.75
CA ALA A 49 3.74 -3.57 0.10
C ALA A 49 4.06 -5.05 0.37
N ALA A 50 5.35 -5.42 0.37
CA ALA A 50 5.79 -6.77 0.70
C ALA A 50 5.45 -7.13 2.15
N ILE A 51 5.73 -6.24 3.10
CA ILE A 51 5.38 -6.43 4.51
C ILE A 51 3.87 -6.59 4.67
N LEU A 52 3.08 -5.68 4.09
CA LEU A 52 1.61 -5.77 4.12
C LEU A 52 1.10 -7.08 3.51
N ALA A 53 1.65 -7.51 2.38
CA ALA A 53 1.27 -8.77 1.73
C ALA A 53 1.54 -9.97 2.66
N THR A 54 2.69 -10.02 3.33
CA THR A 54 2.99 -11.10 4.28
C THR A 54 2.04 -11.12 5.47
N LEU A 55 1.68 -9.96 6.03
CA LEU A 55 0.74 -9.86 7.15
C LEU A 55 -0.68 -10.29 6.75
N VAL A 56 -1.13 -9.87 5.57
CA VAL A 56 -2.43 -10.26 5.01
C VAL A 56 -2.49 -11.76 4.79
N GLU A 57 -1.45 -12.34 4.19
CA GLU A 57 -1.33 -13.77 3.95
C GLU A 57 -1.37 -14.57 5.26
N HIS A 58 -0.56 -14.16 6.25
CA HIS A 58 -0.51 -14.81 7.55
C HIS A 58 -1.88 -14.81 8.23
N ARG A 59 -2.58 -13.67 8.20
CA ARG A 59 -3.93 -13.54 8.77
C ARG A 59 -4.94 -14.44 8.06
N GLN A 60 -4.90 -14.52 6.73
CA GLN A 60 -5.79 -15.40 5.96
C GLN A 60 -5.54 -16.88 6.30
N ARG A 61 -4.28 -17.31 6.44
CA ARG A 61 -3.95 -18.67 6.89
C ARG A 61 -4.49 -18.96 8.29
N GLN A 62 -4.30 -18.05 9.25
CA GLN A 62 -4.81 -18.22 10.62
C GLN A 62 -6.34 -18.37 10.63
N GLN A 63 -7.06 -17.55 9.86
CA GLN A 63 -8.52 -17.65 9.75
C GLN A 63 -8.98 -18.96 9.10
N ALA A 64 -8.30 -19.43 8.05
CA ALA A 64 -8.60 -20.71 7.41
C ALA A 64 -8.36 -21.91 8.33
N LEU A 65 -7.33 -21.86 9.17
CA LEU A 65 -7.05 -22.87 10.20
C LEU A 65 -8.10 -22.85 11.32
N GLN A 66 -8.57 -21.67 11.73
CA GLN A 66 -9.66 -21.56 12.71
C GLN A 66 -10.98 -22.14 12.19
N PHE A 67 -11.26 -22.00 10.89
CA PHE A 67 -12.46 -22.59 10.27
C PHE A 67 -12.38 -24.11 10.10
N THR A 68 -11.18 -24.66 9.91
CA THR A 68 -10.97 -26.12 9.75
C THR A 68 -10.75 -26.84 11.08
N ALA A 69 -10.34 -26.14 12.14
CA ALA A 69 -10.20 -26.67 13.49
C ALA A 69 -11.52 -26.71 14.29
N GLY A 70 -12.67 -26.71 13.61
CA GLY A 70 -13.93 -27.11 14.23
C GLY A 70 -13.83 -28.58 14.69
N PRO A 71 -14.18 -28.91 15.94
CA PRO A 71 -14.01 -30.27 16.43
C PRO A 71 -14.84 -31.24 15.60
N GLN A 72 -14.17 -32.19 14.93
CA GLN A 72 -14.70 -33.47 14.46
C GLN A 72 -15.17 -34.35 15.65
N ARG A 73 -15.75 -33.75 16.69
CA ARG A 73 -16.27 -34.42 17.90
C ARG A 73 -17.80 -34.44 17.95
N ASN A 74 -18.47 -33.94 16.91
CA ASN A 74 -19.92 -34.03 16.76
C ASN A 74 -20.35 -34.67 15.43
N ALA A 75 -19.56 -35.62 14.91
CA ALA A 75 -20.10 -36.63 14.01
C ALA A 75 -21.01 -37.54 14.84
N SER A 76 -22.26 -37.12 15.02
CA SER A 76 -23.18 -37.74 15.96
C SER A 76 -23.46 -39.20 15.61
N HIS A 77 -23.26 -40.09 16.59
CA HIS A 77 -23.52 -41.52 16.48
C HIS A 77 -24.96 -41.85 16.02
N TRP A 78 -25.95 -40.98 16.28
CA TRP A 78 -27.33 -41.21 15.82
C TRP A 78 -27.48 -41.15 14.30
N LYS A 79 -26.59 -40.46 13.58
CA LYS A 79 -26.65 -40.38 12.11
C LYS A 79 -26.17 -41.67 11.42
N TRP A 80 -25.44 -42.52 12.14
CA TRP A 80 -24.96 -43.82 11.65
C TRP A 80 -25.89 -44.99 12.02
N GLY A 81 -26.90 -44.78 12.88
CA GLY A 81 -27.84 -45.83 13.31
C GLY A 81 -29.06 -46.05 12.41
N ALA A 82 -29.36 -45.14 11.48
CA ALA A 82 -30.59 -45.19 10.67
C ALA A 82 -30.42 -45.88 9.30
N ARG A 83 -29.35 -46.65 9.10
CA ARG A 83 -29.14 -47.50 7.93
C ARG A 83 -29.08 -48.98 8.34
N ARG A 84 -30.22 -49.55 8.71
CA ARG A 84 -30.50 -50.98 8.63
C ARG A 84 -31.95 -51.18 8.25
#